data_AF-A0A0B8QJ65-F1
#
_entry.id   AF-A0A0B8QJ65-F1
#
_cell.length_a   1.000
_cell.length_b   1.000
_cell.length_c   1.000
_cell.angle_alpha   90.00
_cell.angle_beta   90.00
_cell.angle_gamma   90.00
#
_symmetry.space_group_name_H-M   'P 1'
#
loop_
_entity.id
_entity.type
_entity.pdbx_description
1 polymer ?
#
loop_
_entity_poly.entity_id
_entity_poly.type
_entity_poly.pdbx_seq_one_letter_code
_entity_poly.pdbx_strand_id
1 'polypeptide(L)'
;MESTAEHSWRLCLMAMLLAEQYDNIDPLKLIKMCIIHDLGEAIGGDIAAVDQVEGEDKGIQERLDLLTLIKPLPQHLQTEIIALWMIMKMSYPKRQSSRKR
;
A
#
# COMPACT_ATOMS: atom_id res chain seq x y z
N MET A 1 2.16 18.47 -8.34
CA MET A 1 2.40 17.37 -7.39
C MET A 1 1.05 16.72 -7.15
N GLU A 2 0.99 15.41 -7.26
CA GLU A 2 -0.16 14.62 -6.88
C GLU A 2 0.00 14.20 -5.41
N SER A 3 -1.07 14.19 -4.64
CA SER A 3 -1.09 13.66 -3.26
C SER A 3 -1.30 12.13 -3.24
N THR A 4 -0.84 11.46 -2.18
CA THR A 4 -1.09 10.02 -1.96
C THR A 4 -2.60 9.67 -2.01
N ALA A 5 -3.47 10.59 -1.59
CA ALA A 5 -4.91 10.42 -1.67
C ALA A 5 -5.43 10.45 -3.12
N GLU A 6 -4.97 11.40 -3.94
CA GLU A 6 -5.31 11.46 -5.37
C GLU A 6 -4.79 10.23 -6.13
N HIS A 7 -3.58 9.77 -5.78
CA HIS A 7 -2.99 8.54 -6.30
C HIS A 7 -3.88 7.33 -6.01
N SER A 8 -4.23 7.15 -4.74
CA SER A 8 -5.09 6.06 -4.27
C SER A 8 -6.47 6.11 -4.91
N TRP A 9 -7.05 7.32 -5.07
CA TRP A 9 -8.34 7.49 -5.73
C TRP A 9 -8.29 7.07 -7.20
N ARG A 10 -7.28 7.53 -7.96
CA ARG A 10 -7.12 7.14 -9.37
C ARG A 10 -6.88 5.64 -9.51
N LEU A 11 -6.11 5.03 -8.60
CA LEU A 11 -5.88 3.60 -8.59
C LEU A 11 -7.19 2.82 -8.36
N CYS A 12 -8.04 3.27 -7.43
CA CYS A 12 -9.35 2.68 -7.20
C CYS A 12 -10.25 2.80 -8.45
N LEU A 13 -10.22 3.96 -9.13
CA LEU A 13 -10.97 4.14 -10.38
C LEU A 13 -10.51 3.16 -11.47
N MET A 14 -9.19 2.99 -11.63
CA MET A 14 -8.64 2.01 -12.56
C MET A 14 -9.04 0.58 -12.18
N ALA A 15 -8.97 0.23 -10.90
CA ALA A 15 -9.39 -1.08 -10.40
C ALA A 15 -10.87 -1.35 -10.73
N MET A 16 -11.75 -0.38 -10.53
CA MET A 16 -13.18 -0.50 -10.86
C MET A 16 -13.43 -0.73 -12.36
N LEU A 17 -12.67 -0.03 -13.23
CA LEU A 17 -12.85 -0.14 -14.69
C LEU A 17 -12.29 -1.44 -15.27
N LEU A 18 -11.29 -2.04 -14.62
CA LEU A 18 -10.57 -3.20 -15.13
C LEU A 18 -10.94 -4.51 -14.42
N ALA A 19 -11.57 -4.46 -13.23
CA ALA A 19 -11.84 -5.66 -12.44
C ALA A 19 -12.67 -6.71 -13.18
N GLU A 20 -13.64 -6.30 -14.01
CA GLU A 20 -14.49 -7.21 -14.78
C GLU A 20 -13.72 -8.01 -15.86
N GLN A 21 -12.48 -7.62 -16.18
CA GLN A 21 -11.64 -8.34 -17.13
C GLN A 21 -10.93 -9.56 -16.51
N TYR A 22 -11.09 -9.80 -15.21
CA TYR A 22 -10.40 -10.84 -14.47
C TYR A 22 -11.37 -11.69 -13.64
N ASP A 23 -11.61 -12.94 -14.08
CA ASP A 23 -12.60 -13.84 -13.47
C ASP A 23 -12.28 -14.32 -12.04
N ASN A 24 -11.04 -14.12 -11.56
CA ASN A 24 -10.56 -14.63 -10.27
C ASN A 24 -10.23 -13.51 -9.26
N ILE A 25 -10.80 -12.33 -9.43
CA ILE A 25 -10.56 -11.18 -8.56
C ILE A 25 -11.88 -10.76 -7.90
N ASP A 26 -11.88 -10.61 -6.58
CA ASP A 26 -12.97 -9.95 -5.85
C ASP A 26 -12.78 -8.42 -5.95
N PRO A 27 -13.65 -7.69 -6.68
CA PRO A 27 -13.49 -6.26 -6.90
C PRO A 27 -13.56 -5.44 -5.60
N LEU A 28 -14.38 -5.86 -4.64
CA LEU A 28 -14.51 -5.17 -3.36
C LEU A 28 -13.20 -5.30 -2.57
N LYS A 29 -12.64 -6.51 -2.53
CA LYS A 29 -11.35 -6.75 -1.89
C LYS A 29 -10.23 -5.96 -2.58
N LEU A 30 -10.22 -5.90 -3.91
CA LEU A 30 -9.25 -5.12 -4.67
C LEU A 30 -9.31 -3.63 -4.32
N ILE A 31 -10.50 -3.04 -4.31
CA ILE A 31 -10.70 -1.62 -3.95
C ILE A 31 -10.25 -1.36 -2.51
N LYS A 32 -10.60 -2.23 -1.56
CA LYS A 32 -10.13 -2.11 -0.17
C LYS A 32 -8.60 -2.09 -0.10
N MET A 33 -7.93 -2.97 -0.84
CA MET A 33 -6.47 -3.00 -0.91
C MET A 33 -5.91 -1.69 -1.48
N CYS A 34 -6.48 -1.19 -2.59
CA CYS A 34 -6.06 0.09 -3.19
C CYS A 34 -6.24 1.28 -2.25
N ILE A 35 -7.27 1.31 -1.41
CA ILE A 35 -7.44 2.40 -0.43
C ILE A 35 -6.40 2.32 0.70
N ILE A 36 -6.03 1.10 1.11
CA ILE A 36 -5.20 0.87 2.30
C ILE A 36 -3.70 0.93 1.99
N HIS A 37 -3.29 0.68 0.75
CA HIS A 37 -1.88 0.38 0.41
C HIS A 37 -0.85 1.40 0.89
N ASP A 38 -1.18 2.68 0.78
CA ASP A 38 -0.32 3.80 1.18
C ASP A 38 -0.90 4.58 2.38
N LEU A 39 -1.80 3.97 3.14
CA LEU A 39 -2.42 4.62 4.29
C LEU A 39 -1.37 5.07 5.33
N GLY A 40 -0.27 4.31 5.50
CA GLY A 40 0.85 4.68 6.37
C GLY A 40 1.58 5.98 5.95
N GLU A 41 1.58 6.32 4.66
CA GLU A 41 2.22 7.55 4.16
C GLU A 41 1.50 8.82 4.63
N ALA A 42 0.27 8.71 5.15
CA ALA A 42 -0.41 9.83 5.79
C ALA A 42 0.32 10.34 7.04
N ILE A 43 1.17 9.52 7.68
CA ILE A 43 2.04 9.93 8.79
C ILE A 43 3.47 10.18 8.30
N GLY A 44 4.10 9.19 7.67
CA GLY A 44 5.52 9.22 7.31
C GLY A 44 5.84 10.03 6.05
N GLY A 45 4.83 10.41 5.26
CA GLY A 45 4.99 11.01 3.94
C GLY A 45 5.35 9.99 2.86
N ASP A 46 5.16 10.37 1.59
CA ASP A 46 5.61 9.57 0.46
C ASP A 46 7.10 9.86 0.18
N ILE A 47 7.93 8.83 0.31
CA ILE A 47 9.34 8.86 -0.07
C ILE A 47 9.47 8.30 -1.49
N ALA A 48 9.82 9.17 -2.43
CA ALA A 48 10.03 8.80 -3.82
C ALA A 48 11.12 7.73 -3.95
N ALA A 49 10.94 6.80 -4.90
CA ALA A 49 11.85 5.67 -5.07
C ALA A 49 13.32 6.08 -5.34
N VAL A 50 13.54 7.27 -5.91
CA VAL A 50 14.89 7.82 -6.19
C VAL A 50 15.57 8.40 -4.96
N ASP A 51 14.81 8.72 -3.92
CA ASP A 51 15.28 9.32 -2.67
C ASP A 51 15.40 8.26 -1.55
N GLN A 52 15.07 7.00 -1.84
CA GLN A 52 15.24 5.89 -0.88
C GLN A 52 16.72 5.59 -0.67
N VAL A 53 17.17 5.69 0.58
CA VAL A 53 18.56 5.38 0.96
C VAL A 53 18.72 3.87 1.11
N GLU A 54 19.77 3.30 0.53
CA GLU A 54 20.12 1.89 0.73
C GLU A 54 20.36 1.61 2.23
N GLY A 55 19.52 0.73 2.80
CA GLY A 55 19.58 0.35 4.22
C GLY A 55 18.41 0.87 5.07
N GLU A 56 17.64 1.84 4.59
CA GLU A 56 16.37 2.23 5.23
C GLU A 56 15.22 1.38 4.67
N ASP A 57 14.59 0.61 5.56
CA ASP A 57 13.42 -0.17 5.18
C ASP A 57 12.15 0.69 5.28
N LYS A 58 11.87 1.44 4.21
CA LYS A 58 10.61 2.21 4.04
C LYS A 58 9.39 1.35 4.40
N GLY A 59 9.41 0.05 4.10
CA GLY A 59 8.30 -0.86 4.39
C GLY A 59 8.09 -1.10 5.90
N ILE A 60 9.14 -1.09 6.70
CA ILE A 60 9.03 -1.16 8.17
C ILE A 60 8.40 0.12 8.70
N GLN A 61 8.87 1.29 8.23
CA GLN A 61 8.33 2.57 8.69
C GLN A 61 6.85 2.74 8.30
N GLU A 62 6.49 2.46 7.05
CA GLU A 62 5.10 2.46 6.56
C GLU A 62 4.20 1.55 7.41
N ARG A 63 4.72 0.39 7.83
CA ARG A 63 3.98 -0.53 8.70
C ARG A 63 3.75 0.05 10.09
N LEU A 64 4.77 0.66 10.70
CA LEU A 64 4.65 1.29 12.02
C LEU A 64 3.66 2.45 11.98
N ASP A 65 3.68 3.23 10.91
CA ASP A 65 2.76 4.34 10.68
C ASP A 65 1.33 3.84 10.49
N LEU A 66 1.13 2.78 9.69
CA LEU A 66 -0.18 2.13 9.55
C LEU A 66 -0.72 1.65 10.90
N LEU A 67 0.11 0.96 11.70
CA LEU A 67 -0.28 0.48 13.03
C LEU A 67 -0.67 1.62 13.96
N THR A 68 -0.02 2.78 13.83
CA THR A 68 -0.34 3.98 14.59
C THR A 68 -1.70 4.55 14.18
N LEU A 69 -2.00 4.61 12.88
CA LEU A 69 -3.28 5.10 12.35
C LEU A 69 -4.47 4.26 12.78
N ILE A 70 -4.34 2.93 12.75
CA ILE A 70 -5.46 2.02 13.02
C ILE A 70 -5.65 1.70 14.51
N LYS A 71 -4.72 2.11 15.37
CA LYS A 71 -4.76 1.85 16.83
C LYS A 71 -6.10 2.18 17.50
N PRO A 72 -6.82 3.26 17.13
CA PRO A 72 -8.13 3.57 17.73
C PRO A 72 -9.27 2.62 17.34
N LEU A 73 -9.09 1.78 16.31
CA LEU A 73 -10.14 0.92 15.78
C LEU A 73 -10.33 -0.35 16.64
N PRO A 74 -11.50 -0.98 16.63
CA PRO A 74 -11.70 -2.32 17.18
C PRO A 74 -10.71 -3.36 16.60
N GLN A 75 -10.33 -4.34 17.42
CA GLN A 75 -9.30 -5.33 17.06
C GLN A 75 -9.59 -6.07 15.75
N HIS A 76 -10.85 -6.39 15.46
CA HIS A 76 -11.22 -7.09 14.22
C HIS A 76 -10.93 -6.26 12.97
N LEU A 77 -11.17 -4.94 13.01
CA LEU A 77 -10.87 -4.03 11.90
C LEU A 77 -9.37 -3.84 11.73
N GLN A 78 -8.62 -3.74 12.83
CA GLN A 78 -7.16 -3.65 12.76
C GLN A 78 -6.58 -4.88 12.05
N THR A 79 -7.03 -6.07 12.43
CA THR A 79 -6.59 -7.33 11.82
C THR A 79 -6.93 -7.39 10.33
N GLU A 80 -8.15 -6.97 9.92
CA GLU A 80 -8.54 -6.92 8.51
C GLU A 80 -7.64 -5.97 7.71
N ILE A 81 -7.41 -4.75 8.20
CA ILE A 81 -6.60 -3.74 7.52
C ILE A 81 -5.15 -4.22 7.35
N ILE A 82 -4.55 -4.76 8.42
CA ILE A 82 -3.18 -5.29 8.36
C ILE A 82 -3.10 -6.44 7.35
N ALA A 83 -4.07 -7.35 7.35
CA ALA A 83 -4.08 -8.48 6.41
C ALA A 83 -4.15 -8.01 4.95
N LEU A 84 -5.01 -7.03 4.65
CA LEU A 84 -5.14 -6.46 3.30
C LEU A 84 -3.86 -5.74 2.86
N TRP A 85 -3.27 -4.93 3.75
CA TRP A 85 -2.01 -4.24 3.49
C TRP A 85 -0.86 -5.24 3.21
N MET A 86 -0.75 -6.30 4.02
CA MET A 86 0.27 -7.33 3.84
C MET A 86 0.15 -8.07 2.51
N ILE A 87 -1.08 -8.41 2.08
CA ILE A 87 -1.30 -9.05 0.77
C ILE A 87 -0.72 -8.18 -0.34
N MET A 88 -0.97 -6.86 -0.33
CA MET A 88 -0.49 -5.96 -1.37
C MET A 88 1.05 -5.83 -1.38
N LYS A 89 1.68 -5.72 -0.20
CA LYS A 89 3.14 -5.59 -0.11
C LYS A 89 3.89 -6.90 -0.41
N MET A 90 3.30 -8.08 -0.12
CA MET A 90 3.89 -9.38 -0.48
C MET A 90 3.81 -9.71 -1.97
N SER A 91 2.81 -9.19 -2.69
CA SER A 91 2.69 -9.36 -4.15
C SER A 91 3.78 -8.62 -4.96
N TYR A 92 4.53 -7.71 -4.34
CA TYR A 92 5.65 -7.00 -4.95
C TYR A 92 6.97 -7.28 -4.20
N PRO A 93 7.69 -8.38 -4.51
CA PRO A 93 9.08 -8.50 -4.08
C PRO A 93 9.91 -7.39 -4.74
N LYS A 94 10.47 -6.45 -3.95
CA LYS A 94 11.35 -5.41 -4.47
C LYS A 94 12.50 -6.08 -5.23
N ARG A 95 12.68 -5.74 -6.52
CA ARG A 95 13.87 -6.14 -7.28
C ARG A 95 15.09 -5.52 -6.59
N GLN A 96 15.94 -6.34 -5.99
CA GLN A 96 17.30 -5.93 -5.61
C GLN A 96 18.03 -5.50 -6.89
N SER A 97 18.28 -4.20 -7.02
CA SER A 97 19.13 -3.64 -8.07
C SER A 97 20.58 -4.07 -7.83
N SER A 98 20.93 -5.25 -8.33
CA SER A 98 22.31 -5.64 -8.53
C SER A 98 22.85 -4.94 -9.77
N ARG A 99 23.44 -3.76 -9.59
CA ARG A 99 24.34 -3.19 -10.60
C ARG A 99 25.74 -3.08 -10.00
N LYS A 100 26.47 -4.20 -10.09
CA LYS A 100 27.93 -4.20 -10.12
C LYS A 100 28.40 -3.21 -11.20
N ARG A 101 29.21 -2.24 -10.82
CA ARG A 101 30.32 -1.74 -11.63
C ARG A 101 31.52 -1.59 -10.73
#